data_AF-A0A0D2T5J1-F1
#
_entry.id   AF-A0A0D2T5J1-F1
#
_cell.length_a   1.000
_cell.length_b   1.000
_cell.length_c   1.000
_cell.angle_alpha   90.00
_cell.angle_beta   90.00
_cell.angle_gamma   90.00
#
_symmetry.space_group_name_H-M   'P 1'
#
loop_
_entity.id
_entity.type
_entity.pdbx_description
1 polymer ?
#
loop_
_entity_poly.entity_id
_entity_poly.type
_entity_poly.pdbx_seq_one_letter_code
_entity_poly.pdbx_strand_id
1 'polypeptide(L)'
;MKWAFKTLKRYRERFCMFSDDVQGTAGVALAGLLGTVRAQGRSLDDFPNHKIVVVGAGSAGLGVLSMAVQAVVRMKGIADTAAQNFFLLDKDVQFCTSFLAFFILFV
;
A
#
# COMPACT_ATOMS: atom_id res chain seq x y z
N MET A 1 9.87 -14.87 -3.62
CA MET A 1 9.04 -14.06 -2.69
C MET A 1 7.88 -14.80 -1.98
N LYS A 2 7.63 -16.10 -2.20
CA LYS A 2 6.51 -16.84 -1.57
C LYS A 2 6.58 -16.94 -0.03
N TRP A 3 7.77 -16.86 0.55
CA TRP A 3 7.98 -17.15 1.97
C TRP A 3 7.71 -15.98 2.90
N ALA A 4 8.05 -14.74 2.53
CA ALA A 4 7.84 -13.56 3.38
C ALA A 4 6.35 -13.40 3.77
N PHE A 5 5.45 -13.34 2.78
CA PHE A 5 4.01 -13.26 3.03
C PHE A 5 3.44 -14.50 3.74
N LYS A 6 3.91 -15.70 3.38
CA LYS A 6 3.43 -16.96 3.98
C LYS A 6 3.83 -17.07 5.46
N THR A 7 5.07 -16.72 5.80
CA THR A 7 5.58 -16.73 7.17
C THR A 7 4.89 -15.65 8.00
N LEU A 8 4.79 -14.42 7.48
CA LEU A 8 4.08 -13.34 8.16
C LEU A 8 2.63 -13.73 8.47
N LYS A 9 1.89 -14.24 7.48
CA LYS A 9 0.51 -14.71 7.67
C LYS A 9 0.40 -15.83 8.71
N ARG A 10 1.37 -16.75 8.75
CA ARG A 10 1.33 -17.91 9.66
C ARG A 10 1.56 -17.53 11.13
N TYR A 11 2.40 -16.55 11.40
CA TYR A 11 2.95 -16.34 12.74
C TYR A 11 2.54 -15.02 13.39
N ARG A 12 2.09 -14.01 12.61
CA ARG A 12 1.73 -12.68 13.15
C ARG A 12 0.61 -12.67 14.19
N GLU A 13 -0.28 -13.67 14.16
CA GLU A 13 -1.37 -13.80 15.14
C GLU A 13 -0.92 -14.49 16.43
N ARG A 14 0.25 -15.15 16.41
CA ARG A 14 0.79 -15.92 17.53
C ARG A 14 1.96 -15.24 18.22
N PHE A 15 2.72 -14.44 17.49
CA PHE A 15 3.90 -13.74 17.97
C PHE A 15 3.81 -12.28 17.56
N CYS A 16 4.34 -11.38 18.41
CA CYS A 16 4.54 -9.99 18.04
C CYS A 16 5.63 -9.92 16.97
N MET A 17 5.23 -9.91 15.69
CA MET A 17 6.14 -9.85 14.57
C MET A 17 5.58 -9.03 13.42
N PHE A 18 6.48 -8.44 12.66
CA PHE A 18 6.20 -7.75 11.40
C PHE A 18 7.34 -8.05 10.42
N SER A 19 7.13 -7.76 9.13
CA SER A 19 8.17 -7.87 8.10
C SER A 19 8.66 -6.47 7.74
N ASP A 20 9.95 -6.20 7.93
CA ASP A 20 10.54 -4.89 7.60
C ASP A 20 10.49 -4.61 6.08
N ASP A 21 10.80 -5.61 5.25
CA ASP A 21 10.73 -5.51 3.78
C ASP A 21 9.32 -5.22 3.23
N VAL A 22 8.28 -5.56 3.98
CA VAL A 22 6.87 -5.35 3.58
C VAL A 22 6.29 -4.15 4.31
N GLN A 23 6.22 -4.21 5.64
CA GLN A 23 5.51 -3.25 6.49
C GLN A 23 6.42 -2.07 6.87
N GLY A 24 7.70 -2.31 7.15
CA GLY A 24 8.66 -1.23 7.47
C GLY A 24 8.87 -0.31 6.27
N THR A 25 9.19 -0.89 5.11
CA THR A 25 9.34 -0.19 3.84
C THR A 25 8.06 0.57 3.46
N ALA A 26 6.89 -0.06 3.61
CA ALA A 26 5.61 0.60 3.36
C ALA A 26 5.37 1.81 4.27
N GLY A 27 5.73 1.70 5.55
CA GLY A 27 5.58 2.78 6.53
C GLY A 27 6.39 4.01 6.16
N VAL A 28 7.67 3.84 5.85
CA VAL A 28 8.55 4.94 5.44
C VAL A 28 8.11 5.55 4.10
N ALA A 29 7.73 4.71 3.14
CA ALA A 29 7.24 5.19 1.84
C ALA A 29 5.96 6.03 1.99
N LEU A 30 4.97 5.56 2.77
CA LEU A 30 3.75 6.32 3.03
C LEU A 30 4.05 7.64 3.76
N ALA A 31 4.95 7.64 4.74
CA ALA A 31 5.36 8.87 5.42
C ALA A 31 5.96 9.89 4.44
N GLY A 32 6.80 9.43 3.50
CA GLY A 32 7.33 10.24 2.41
C GLY A 32 6.23 10.81 1.52
N LEU A 33 5.29 9.97 1.08
CA LEU A 33 4.15 10.37 0.24
C LEU A 33 3.24 11.41 0.91
N LEU A 34 2.94 11.27 2.20
CA LEU A 34 2.17 12.27 2.94
C LEU A 34 2.98 13.55 3.17
N GLY A 35 4.29 13.40 3.36
CA GLY A 35 5.24 14.51 3.45
C GLY A 35 5.27 15.36 2.17
N THR A 36 5.23 14.73 0.99
CA THR A 36 5.21 15.49 -0.28
C THR A 36 3.93 16.29 -0.46
N VAL A 37 2.77 15.77 -0.05
CA VAL A 37 1.50 16.53 -0.06
C VAL A 37 1.63 17.79 0.80
N ARG A 38 2.20 17.65 2.01
CA ARG A 38 2.44 18.80 2.90
C ARG A 38 3.48 19.77 2.34
N ALA A 39 4.53 19.28 1.71
CA ALA A 39 5.57 20.10 1.09
C ALA A 39 5.03 20.94 -0.07
N GLN A 40 3.97 20.49 -0.74
CA GLN A 40 3.23 21.26 -1.74
C GLN A 40 2.29 22.32 -1.13
N GLY A 41 2.21 22.44 0.20
CA GLY A 41 1.27 23.33 0.89
C GLY A 41 -0.19 22.89 0.84
N ARG A 42 -0.44 21.60 0.51
CA ARG A 42 -1.78 21.03 0.36
C ARG A 42 -2.24 20.35 1.65
N SER A 43 -3.56 20.26 1.85
CA SER A 43 -4.13 19.45 2.94
C SER A 43 -3.82 17.97 2.71
N LEU A 44 -3.67 17.19 3.77
CA LEU A 44 -3.58 15.73 3.65
C LEU A 44 -4.86 15.11 3.03
N ASP A 45 -5.99 15.82 3.09
CA ASP A 45 -7.23 15.44 2.41
C ASP A 45 -7.11 15.43 0.87
N ASP A 46 -6.05 16.05 0.32
CA ASP A 46 -5.72 15.98 -1.10
C ASP A 46 -4.95 14.69 -1.47
N PHE A 47 -4.39 13.96 -0.50
CA PHE A 47 -3.64 12.73 -0.77
C PHE A 47 -4.45 11.72 -1.61
N PRO A 48 -5.73 11.42 -1.31
CA PRO A 48 -6.57 10.55 -2.13
C PRO A 48 -6.77 10.98 -3.60
N ASN A 49 -6.50 12.23 -3.95
CA ASN A 49 -6.65 12.75 -5.31
C ASN A 49 -5.37 12.57 -6.16
N HIS A 50 -4.27 12.14 -5.54
CA HIS A 50 -3.02 11.87 -6.24
C HIS A 50 -3.08 10.52 -6.94
N LYS A 51 -2.58 10.48 -8.18
CA LYS A 51 -2.38 9.23 -8.93
C LYS A 51 -1.00 8.69 -8.61
N ILE A 52 -0.94 7.48 -8.06
CA ILE A 52 0.30 6.84 -7.64
C ILE A 52 0.51 5.59 -8.48
N VAL A 53 1.68 5.50 -9.12
CA VAL A 53 2.11 4.33 -9.88
C VAL A 53 3.28 3.70 -9.15
N VAL A 54 3.12 2.45 -8.73
CA VAL A 54 4.19 1.64 -8.15
C VAL A 54 4.76 0.73 -9.24
N VAL A 55 6.07 0.76 -9.40
CA VAL A 55 6.79 -0.09 -10.38
C VAL A 55 7.47 -1.23 -9.62
N GLY A 56 7.10 -2.46 -9.96
CA GLY A 56 7.51 -3.72 -9.34
C GLY A 56 6.45 -4.30 -8.41
N ALA A 57 5.87 -5.45 -8.78
CA ALA A 57 4.88 -6.18 -7.96
C ALA A 57 5.53 -7.13 -6.93
N GLY A 58 6.68 -6.73 -6.39
CA GLY A 58 7.37 -7.43 -5.32
C GLY A 58 6.78 -7.15 -3.93
N SER A 59 7.39 -7.72 -2.89
CA SER A 59 6.94 -7.58 -1.50
C SER A 59 6.87 -6.13 -1.03
N ALA A 60 7.88 -5.32 -1.38
CA ALA A 60 7.92 -3.90 -1.06
C ALA A 60 6.84 -3.11 -1.82
N GLY A 61 6.77 -3.26 -3.15
CA GLY A 61 5.80 -2.53 -3.98
C GLY A 61 4.35 -2.81 -3.60
N LEU A 62 4.02 -4.08 -3.36
CA LEU A 62 2.71 -4.48 -2.86
C LEU A 62 2.42 -3.93 -1.46
N GLY A 63 3.42 -3.95 -0.57
CA GLY A 63 3.30 -3.38 0.78
C GLY A 63 2.98 -1.88 0.74
N VAL A 64 3.75 -1.11 -0.04
CA VAL A 64 3.57 0.34 -0.21
C VAL A 64 2.18 0.65 -0.78
N LEU A 65 1.79 -0.03 -1.86
CA LEU A 65 0.50 0.16 -2.52
C LEU A 65 -0.66 -0.13 -1.56
N SER A 66 -0.59 -1.27 -0.85
CA SER A 66 -1.61 -1.68 0.12
C SER A 66 -1.74 -0.66 1.25
N MET A 67 -0.62 -0.22 1.84
CA MET A 67 -0.63 0.74 2.94
C MET A 67 -1.15 2.12 2.51
N ALA A 68 -0.82 2.57 1.30
CA ALA A 68 -1.32 3.82 0.76
C ALA A 68 -2.85 3.78 0.51
N VAL A 69 -3.37 2.67 -0.03
CA VAL A 69 -4.82 2.49 -0.17
C VAL A 69 -5.49 2.44 1.20
N GLN A 70 -4.95 1.70 2.17
CA GLN A 70 -5.48 1.69 3.54
C GLN A 70 -5.50 3.09 4.17
N ALA A 71 -4.48 3.92 3.92
CA ALA A 71 -4.46 5.29 4.40
C ALA A 71 -5.60 6.12 3.79
N VAL A 72 -5.85 5.99 2.48
CA VAL A 72 -6.98 6.66 1.81
C VAL A 72 -8.32 6.17 2.36
N VAL A 73 -8.50 4.87 2.58
CA VAL A 73 -9.72 4.33 3.20
C VAL A 73 -9.94 4.93 4.60
N ARG A 74 -8.89 5.04 5.42
CA ARG A 74 -8.96 5.67 6.75
C ARG A 74 -9.29 7.16 6.69
N MET A 75 -8.82 7.88 5.66
CA MET A 75 -9.09 9.31 5.49
C MET A 75 -10.51 9.58 4.97
N LYS A 76 -10.98 8.82 3.96
CA LYS A 76 -12.27 9.07 3.30
C LYS A 76 -13.44 8.30 3.90
N GLY A 77 -13.18 7.22 4.64
CA GLY A 77 -14.22 6.31 5.13
C GLY A 77 -14.88 5.46 4.04
N ILE A 78 -14.40 5.50 2.80
CA ILE A 78 -14.98 4.79 1.64
C ILE A 78 -13.93 3.86 1.05
N ALA A 79 -14.22 2.56 1.04
CA ALA A 79 -13.32 1.53 0.53
C ALA A 79 -13.30 1.44 -1.00
N ASP A 80 -14.45 1.56 -1.65
CA ASP A 80 -14.61 1.21 -3.07
C ASP A 80 -13.89 2.16 -4.03
N THR A 81 -13.74 3.44 -3.66
CA THR A 81 -13.08 4.45 -4.50
C THR A 81 -11.60 4.61 -4.17
N ALA A 82 -11.13 4.04 -3.06
CA ALA A 82 -9.77 4.26 -2.57
C ALA A 82 -8.69 3.70 -3.49
N ALA A 83 -8.98 2.63 -4.24
CA ALA A 83 -8.01 2.00 -5.14
C ALA A 83 -7.95 2.63 -6.55
N GLN A 84 -8.91 3.49 -6.93
CA GLN A 84 -9.06 3.97 -8.31
C GLN A 84 -7.86 4.78 -8.83
N ASN A 85 -7.11 5.43 -7.92
CA ASN A 85 -5.96 6.25 -8.26
C ASN A 85 -4.60 5.54 -8.04
N PHE A 86 -4.62 4.24 -7.72
CA PHE A 86 -3.42 3.48 -7.37
C PHE A 86 -3.18 2.39 -8.41
N PHE A 87 -1.98 2.40 -8.99
CA PHE A 87 -1.60 1.51 -10.09
C PHE A 87 -0.35 0.73 -9.74
N LEU A 88 -0.30 -0.52 -10.18
CA LEU A 88 0.88 -1.40 -10.08
C LEU A 88 1.30 -1.81 -11.48
N LEU A 89 2.59 -1.65 -11.77
CA LEU A 89 3.21 -2.04 -13.02
C LEU A 89 4.33 -3.03 -12.72
N ASP A 90 4.37 -4.18 -13.41
CA ASP A 90 5.45 -5.15 -13.30
C ASP A 90 5.93 -5.60 -14.69
N LYS A 91 7.08 -6.27 -14.74
CA LYS A 91 7.75 -6.74 -15.97
C LYS A 91 6.82 -7.56 -16.88
N ASP A 92 5.88 -8.29 -16.30
CA ASP A 92 4.81 -8.98 -17.00
C ASP A 92 3.59 -8.05 -16.92
N VAL A 93 3.44 -7.14 -17.90
CA VAL A 93 2.50 -6.02 -17.87
C VAL A 93 1.09 -6.48 -17.51
N GLN A 94 0.70 -6.34 -16.25
CA GLN A 94 -0.65 -6.56 -15.77
C GLN A 94 -1.10 -5.32 -15.00
N PHE A 95 -1.83 -4.43 -15.69
CA PHE A 95 -2.56 -3.33 -15.06
C PHE A 95 -3.57 -3.94 -14.09
N CYS A 96 -3.27 -3.91 -12.79
CA CYS A 96 -4.16 -4.44 -11.77
C CYS A 96 -4.71 -3.30 -10.91
N THR A 97 -5.78 -2.67 -11.37
CA THR A 97 -6.58 -1.72 -10.58
C THR A 97 -7.59 -2.41 -9.65
N SER A 98 -7.80 -3.74 -9.80
CA SER A 98 -8.89 -4.47 -9.16
C SER A 98 -8.45 -5.54 -8.13
N PHE A 99 -7.15 -5.77 -7.92
CA PHE A 99 -6.64 -6.86 -7.06
C PHE A 99 -6.35 -6.46 -5.60
N LEU A 100 -6.86 -5.31 -5.15
CA LEU A 100 -6.56 -4.77 -3.82
C LEU A 100 -7.55 -5.23 -2.73
N ALA A 101 -8.76 -5.66 -3.09
CA ALA A 101 -9.77 -6.10 -2.12
C ALA A 101 -9.29 -7.30 -1.26
N PHE A 102 -8.44 -8.17 -1.80
CA PHE A 102 -7.96 -9.36 -1.09
C PHE A 102 -6.75 -9.11 -0.18
N PHE A 103 -5.97 -8.05 -0.43
CA PHE A 103 -4.77 -7.72 0.36
C PHE A 103 -5.06 -6.72 1.49
N ILE A 104 -6.08 -5.86 1.35
CA ILE A 104 -6.48 -4.87 2.35
C ILE A 104 -6.94 -5.50 3.68
N LEU A 105 -7.45 -6.74 3.66
CA LEU A 105 -7.96 -7.41 4.86
C LEU A 105 -6.92 -8.26 5.62
N PHE A 106 -5.76 -8.55 5.04
CA PHE A 106 -4.84 -9.57 5.56
C PHE A 106 -3.38 -9.12 5.77
N VAL A 107 -3.04 -7.85 5.47
CA VAL A 107 -1.80 -7.18 5.91
C VAL A 107 -2.15 -6.13 6.96
#